data_AF-A0A2V9CYQ7-F1
#
_entry.id   AF-A0A2V9CYQ7-F1
#
_cell.length_a   1.000
_cell.length_b   1.000
_cell.length_c   1.000
_cell.angle_alpha   90.00
_cell.angle_beta   90.00
_cell.angle_gamma   90.00
#
_symmetry.space_group_name_H-M   'P 1'
#
loop_
_entity.id
_entity.type
_entity.pdbx_description
1 polymer ?
#
loop_
_entity_poly.entity_id
_entity_poly.type
_entity_poly.pdbx_seq_one_letter_code
_entity_poly.pdbx_strand_id
1 'polypeptide(L)'
;MHPKVHLHFTPTYSSWLNQVELWFSKIERDVIARGIFTSVSDLKRKLLRYIRQYNKSPRTVKWKYADPSRHISTQSVGTGH
;
A
#
# COMPACT_ATOMS: atom_id res chain seq x y z
N MET A 1 -23.01 8.71 -14.85
CA MET A 1 -22.43 8.25 -13.57
C MET A 1 -23.19 7.01 -13.13
N HIS A 2 -22.51 5.88 -12.93
CA HIS A 2 -23.19 4.64 -12.50
C HIS A 2 -23.39 4.70 -10.97
N PRO A 3 -24.60 4.51 -10.42
CA PRO A 3 -24.91 4.72 -9.00
C PRO A 3 -24.11 3.86 -8.01
N LYS A 4 -23.37 2.86 -8.48
CA LYS A 4 -22.53 1.98 -7.65
C LYS A 4 -21.04 2.38 -7.62
N VAL A 5 -20.65 3.43 -8.34
CA VAL A 5 -19.25 3.88 -8.40
C VAL A 5 -19.10 5.14 -7.55
N HIS A 6 -18.35 5.02 -6.45
CA HIS A 6 -17.96 6.14 -5.61
C HIS A 6 -16.48 6.45 -5.84
N LEU A 7 -16.18 7.70 -6.16
CA LEU A 7 -14.80 8.17 -6.30
C LEU A 7 -14.30 8.61 -4.92
N HIS A 8 -13.30 7.92 -4.40
CA HIS A 8 -12.58 8.31 -3.20
C HIS A 8 -11.30 9.04 -3.61
N PHE A 9 -11.20 10.32 -3.24
CA PHE A 9 -9.99 11.09 -3.47
C PHE A 9 -9.03 10.90 -2.29
N THR A 10 -7.82 10.44 -2.58
CA THR A 10 -6.72 10.49 -1.61
C THR A 10 -6.32 11.96 -1.39
N PRO A 11 -6.06 12.40 -0.15
CA PRO A 11 -5.59 13.76 0.10
C PRO A 11 -4.29 14.05 -0.67
N THR A 12 -4.08 15.29 -1.07
CA THR A 12 -2.84 15.72 -1.74
C THR A 12 -1.64 15.35 -0.88
N TYR A 13 -0.58 14.82 -1.49
CA TYR A 13 0.61 14.27 -0.83
C TYR A 13 0.42 12.98 -0.01
N SER A 14 -0.76 12.35 -0.03
CA SER A 14 -1.01 11.06 0.64
C SER A 14 -0.77 9.86 -0.29
N SER A 15 0.30 9.91 -1.07
CA SER A 15 0.69 8.83 -1.98
C SER A 15 0.86 7.49 -1.22
N TRP A 16 1.42 7.58 0.00
CA TRP A 16 1.56 6.47 0.96
C TRP A 16 0.24 5.81 1.39
N LEU A 17 -0.89 6.50 1.31
CA LEU A 17 -2.21 5.94 1.64
C LEU A 17 -2.78 5.09 0.48
N ASN A 18 -2.14 5.12 -0.68
CA ASN A 18 -2.61 4.43 -1.86
C ASN A 18 -2.24 2.93 -1.81
N GLN A 19 -3.26 2.07 -1.80
CA GLN A 19 -3.08 0.60 -1.85
C GLN A 19 -2.24 0.16 -3.06
N VAL A 20 -2.28 0.95 -4.13
CA VAL A 20 -1.50 0.72 -5.35
C VAL A 20 0.00 0.82 -5.09
N GLU A 21 0.48 1.82 -4.33
CA GLU A 21 1.92 1.99 -4.04
C GLU A 21 2.44 0.82 -3.20
N LEU A 22 1.71 0.44 -2.16
CA LEU A 22 2.09 -0.70 -1.31
C LEU A 22 2.12 -2.01 -2.09
N TRP A 23 1.19 -2.19 -3.03
CA TRP A 23 1.18 -3.34 -3.92
C TRP A 23 2.39 -3.34 -4.85
N PHE A 24 2.78 -2.19 -5.40
CA PHE A 24 4.01 -2.06 -6.19
C PHE A 24 5.27 -2.36 -5.37
N SER A 25 5.40 -1.84 -4.14
CA SER A 25 6.52 -2.17 -3.27
C SER A 25 6.61 -3.66 -2.96
N LYS A 26 5.47 -4.37 -2.91
CA LYS A 26 5.45 -5.83 -2.74
C LYS A 26 5.99 -6.56 -3.98
N ILE A 27 5.60 -6.12 -5.18
CA ILE A 27 6.14 -6.66 -6.44
C ILE A 27 7.63 -6.43 -6.53
N GLU A 28 8.09 -5.23 -6.16
CA GLU A 28 9.50 -4.89 -6.15
C GLU A 28 10.29 -5.86 -5.27
N ARG A 29 9.87 -6.04 -4.01
CA ARG A 29 10.54 -6.96 -3.08
C ARG A 29 10.49 -8.42 -3.53
N ASP A 30 9.33 -8.89 -4.01
CA ASP A 30 9.12 -10.32 -4.24
C ASP A 30 9.65 -10.77 -5.61
N VAL A 31 9.63 -9.89 -6.62
CA VAL A 31 9.97 -10.23 -8.01
C VAL A 31 11.22 -9.51 -8.49
N ILE A 32 11.31 -8.20 -8.30
CA ILE A 32 12.35 -7.37 -8.93
C ILE A 32 13.68 -7.50 -8.17
N ALA A 33 13.68 -7.22 -6.87
CA ALA A 33 14.89 -7.18 -6.03
C ALA A 33 15.61 -8.53 -5.92
N ARG A 34 14.89 -9.64 -6.14
CA ARG A 34 15.42 -11.01 -6.05
C ARG A 34 15.45 -11.73 -7.39
N GLY A 35 15.04 -11.07 -8.47
CA GLY A 35 14.88 -11.69 -9.77
C GLY A 35 16.15 -11.61 -10.62
N ILE A 36 16.55 -12.73 -11.20
CA ILE A 36 17.50 -12.76 -12.32
C ILE A 36 16.67 -12.73 -13.60
N PHE A 37 16.97 -11.82 -14.53
CA PHE A 37 16.22 -11.66 -15.79
C PHE A 37 17.18 -11.72 -16.97
N THR A 38 16.90 -12.60 -17.93
CA THR A 38 17.74 -12.75 -19.13
C THR A 38 17.27 -11.84 -20.28
N SER A 39 16.08 -11.26 -20.17
CA SER A 39 15.52 -10.30 -21.13
C SER A 39 14.32 -9.55 -20.53
N VAL A 40 13.92 -8.46 -21.18
CA VAL A 40 12.68 -7.74 -20.84
C VAL A 40 11.45 -8.64 -20.97
N SER A 41 11.41 -9.53 -21.97
CA SER A 41 10.35 -10.52 -22.16
C SER A 41 10.26 -11.50 -20.97
N ASP A 42 11.40 -11.90 -20.40
CA ASP A 42 11.44 -12.74 -19.22
C ASP A 42 10.94 -12.02 -17.96
N LEU A 43 11.33 -10.76 -17.77
CA LEU A 43 10.78 -9.89 -16.71
C LEU A 43 9.25 -9.78 -16.81
N LYS A 44 8.72 -9.46 -18.00
CA LYS A 44 7.26 -9.37 -18.24
C LYS A 44 6.56 -10.68 -17.87
N ARG A 45 7.12 -11.82 -18.29
CA ARG A 45 6.56 -13.14 -17.99
C ARG A 45 6.52 -13.43 -16.49
N LYS A 46 7.60 -13.11 -15.77
CA LYS A 46 7.73 -13.30 -14.32
C LYS A 46 6.75 -12.42 -13.55
N LEU A 47 6.62 -11.14 -13.91
CA LEU A 47 5.64 -10.22 -13.34
C LEU A 47 4.20 -10.71 -13.53
N LEU A 48 3.81 -11.07 -14.75
CA LEU A 48 2.46 -11.56 -15.04
C LEU A 48 2.15 -12.89 -14.32
N ARG A 49 3.15 -13.77 -14.15
CA ARG A 49 2.98 -14.99 -13.35
C ARG A 49 2.72 -14.66 -11.88
N TYR A 50 3.49 -13.74 -11.32
CA TYR A 50 3.30 -13.30 -9.94
C TYR A 50 1.92 -12.67 -9.73
N ILE A 51 1.49 -11.76 -10.61
CA ILE A 51 0.16 -11.13 -10.54
C ILE A 51 -0.95 -12.18 -10.56
N ARG A 52 -0.88 -13.14 -11.50
CA ARG A 52 -1.86 -14.24 -11.57
C ARG A 52 -1.89 -15.07 -10.28
N GLN A 53 -0.74 -15.35 -9.70
CA GLN A 53 -0.67 -16.11 -8.44
C GLN A 53 -1.22 -15.29 -7.26
N TYR A 54 -0.90 -14.01 -7.18
CA TYR A 54 -1.43 -13.10 -6.15
C TYR A 54 -2.96 -12.99 -6.23
N ASN A 55 -3.52 -12.92 -7.44
CA ASN A 55 -4.97 -12.81 -7.67
C ASN A 55 -5.76 -14.06 -7.28
N LYS A 56 -5.13 -15.24 -7.16
CA LYS A 56 -5.82 -16.46 -6.68
C LYS A 56 -6.21 -16.36 -5.19
N SER A 57 -5.45 -15.59 -4.41
CA SER A 57 -5.70 -15.39 -2.99
C SER A 57 -5.25 -13.98 -2.61
N PRO A 58 -6.02 -12.95 -2.98
CA PRO A 58 -5.61 -11.57 -2.81
C PRO A 58 -5.49 -11.27 -1.31
N ARG A 59 -4.30 -10.85 -0.88
CA ARG A 59 -4.13 -10.31 0.46
C ARG A 59 -4.55 -8.85 0.43
N THR A 60 -5.79 -8.59 0.83
CA THR A 60 -6.27 -7.22 1.04
C THR A 60 -5.36 -6.51 2.03
N VAL A 61 -4.79 -5.39 1.61
CA VAL A 61 -4.02 -4.53 2.51
C VAL A 61 -5.02 -3.87 3.46
N LYS A 62 -5.13 -4.37 4.68
CA LYS A 62 -6.03 -3.81 5.70
C LYS A 62 -5.36 -2.61 6.35
N TRP A 63 -5.74 -1.40 5.94
CA TRP A 63 -5.44 -0.20 6.70
C TRP A 63 -6.70 0.30 7.41
N LYS A 64 -6.54 0.66 8.68
CA LYS A 64 -7.45 1.57 9.37
C LYS A 64 -6.71 2.88 9.53
N TYR A 65 -7.32 3.98 9.09
CA TYR A 65 -6.89 5.30 9.51
C TYR A 65 -7.06 5.36 11.03
N ALA A 66 -5.95 5.41 11.78
CA ALA A 66 -5.98 5.74 13.18
C ALA A 66 -5.94 7.26 13.26
N ASP A 67 -7.01 7.85 13.80
CA ASP A 67 -7.10 9.29 14.02
C ASP A 67 -5.89 9.79 14.84
N PRO A 68 -5.02 10.65 14.27
CA PRO A 68 -3.84 11.16 14.97
C PRO A 68 -4.18 11.93 16.25
N SER A 69 -5.39 12.47 16.38
CA SER A 69 -5.84 13.17 17.59
C SER A 69 -5.98 12.25 18.81
N ARG A 70 -6.08 10.92 18.59
CA ARG A 70 -6.07 9.92 19.67
C ARG A 70 -4.68 9.70 20.27
N HIS A 71 -3.62 10.28 19.72
CA HIS A 71 -2.24 10.05 20.17
C HIS A 71 -1.68 11.17 21.07
N ILE A 72 -2.49 12.16 21.47
CA ILE A 72 -2.07 13.21 22.40
C ILE A 72 -2.68 12.96 23.78
N SER A 73 -1.98 12.19 24.60
CA SER A 73 -2.06 12.37 26.06
C SER A 73 -1.02 13.42 26.43
N THR A 74 -1.41 14.69 26.37
CA THR A 74 -0.70 15.77 27.06
C THR A 74 -0.87 15.53 28.56
N GLN A 75 0.08 14.84 29.20
CA GLN A 75 0.34 15.08 30.61
C GLN A 75 1.50 16.06 30.69
N SER A 76 1.19 17.34 30.52
CA SER A 76 2.02 18.41 31.08
C SER A 76 1.92 18.27 32.59
N VAL A 77 2.92 17.65 33.23
CA VAL A 77 3.09 17.71 34.69
C VAL A 77 3.51 19.14 35.03
N GLY A 78 2.53 20.02 35.26
CA GLY A 78 2.71 21.27 35.96
C GLY A 78 2.42 21.04 37.43
N THR A 79 3.45 20.77 38.24
CA THR A 79 3.32 20.89 39.70
C THR A 79 3.95 22.23 40.08
N GLY A 80 3.09 23.19 40.43
CA GLY A 80 3.51 24.38 41.15
C GLY A 80 3.79 24.00 42.60
N HIS A 81 4.96 24.43 43.08
CA HIS A 81 5.23 24.74 44.48
C HIS A 81 6.37 25.76 44.57
#